data_AF-A0A1L5NM18-F1
#
_entry.id   AF-A0A1L5NM18-F1
#
_cell.length_a   1.000
_cell.length_b   1.000
_cell.length_c   1.000
_cell.angle_alpha   90.00
_cell.angle_beta   90.00
_cell.angle_gamma   90.00
#
_symmetry.space_group_name_H-M   'P 1'
#
loop_
_entity.id
_entity.type
_entity.pdbx_description
1 polymer ?
#
loop_
_entity_poly.entity_id
_entity_poly.type
_entity_poly.pdbx_seq_one_letter_code
_entity_poly.pdbx_strand_id
1 'polypeptide(L)'
;MLVYFRKLAEIVSQLPRSRRAQHFVLAVLLGFLSAAVIGAIKHDLIKSVLFESPVLICVVLIIGGLVLLFVDKIGLSPRYHYATDFSLQMALKVGFFQCLAMIPGTSRSGSTIVGPLLLGADKRSAAEFSFFLAMPTMVGAFALDLYKSRNDLSADQGVMIAIGFAAAFVAALCVVRTLLAFVSRRGYGIFGWWRHQGIPS
;
A
#
# COMPACT_ATOMS: atom_id res chain seq x y z
N MET A 1 -7.69 -3.76 -11.92
CA MET A 1 -7.98 -4.88 -11.01
C MET A 1 -7.65 -6.24 -11.60
N LEU A 2 -8.18 -6.61 -12.77
CA LEU A 2 -7.91 -7.91 -13.42
C LEU A 2 -6.42 -8.22 -13.62
N VAL A 3 -5.59 -7.23 -13.92
CA VAL A 3 -4.13 -7.42 -14.11
C VAL A 3 -3.43 -7.82 -12.80
N TYR A 4 -3.75 -7.16 -11.68
CA TYR A 4 -3.19 -7.49 -10.38
C TYR A 4 -3.75 -8.80 -9.83
N PHE A 5 -5.04 -9.08 -10.03
CA PHE A 5 -5.65 -10.37 -9.67
C PHE A 5 -5.06 -11.54 -10.46
N ARG A 6 -4.84 -11.37 -11.78
CA ARG A 6 -4.15 -12.39 -12.60
C ARG A 6 -2.73 -12.61 -12.13
N LYS A 7 -1.98 -11.55 -11.84
CA LYS A 7 -0.61 -11.65 -11.34
C LYS A 7 -0.53 -12.28 -9.95
N LEU A 8 -1.52 -12.00 -9.10
CA LEU A 8 -1.66 -12.66 -7.80
C LEU A 8 -1.96 -14.14 -7.94
N ALA A 9 -2.93 -14.50 -8.79
CA ALA A 9 -3.26 -15.89 -9.10
C ALA A 9 -2.04 -16.63 -9.69
N GLU A 10 -1.29 -15.96 -10.55
CA GLU A 10 -0.06 -16.47 -11.15
C GLU A 10 1.02 -16.71 -10.09
N ILE A 11 1.30 -15.73 -9.22
CA ILE A 11 2.26 -15.85 -8.11
C ILE A 11 1.85 -16.98 -7.16
N VAL A 12 0.56 -17.09 -6.80
CA VAL A 12 0.04 -18.16 -5.94
C VAL A 12 0.16 -19.53 -6.61
N SER A 13 -0.17 -19.64 -7.90
CA SER A 13 -0.07 -20.89 -8.65
C SER A 13 1.38 -21.36 -8.86
N GLN A 14 2.32 -20.41 -8.99
CA GLN A 14 3.74 -20.68 -9.22
C GLN A 14 4.54 -20.76 -7.92
N LEU A 15 3.95 -20.43 -6.77
CA LEU A 15 4.57 -20.43 -5.44
C LEU A 15 5.30 -21.74 -5.09
N PRO A 16 4.75 -22.95 -5.37
CA PRO A 16 5.46 -24.20 -5.09
C PRO A 16 6.57 -24.53 -6.10
N ARG A 17 6.62 -23.87 -7.26
CA ARG A 17 7.52 -24.24 -8.38
C ARG A 17 8.58 -23.19 -8.71
N SER A 18 8.37 -21.93 -8.36
CA SER A 18 9.25 -20.81 -8.75
C SER A 18 9.97 -20.21 -7.55
N ARG A 19 11.31 -20.31 -7.54
CA ARG A 19 12.17 -19.64 -6.55
C ARG A 19 11.96 -18.12 -6.53
N ARG A 20 11.61 -17.52 -7.68
CA ARG A 20 11.35 -16.07 -7.79
C ARG A 20 10.04 -15.69 -7.11
N ALA A 21 8.99 -16.52 -7.25
CA ALA A 21 7.72 -16.31 -6.55
C ALA A 21 7.88 -16.49 -5.03
N GLN A 22 8.62 -17.51 -4.58
CA GLN A 22 8.93 -17.74 -3.16
C GLN A 22 9.71 -16.58 -2.57
N HIS A 23 10.75 -16.10 -3.26
CA HIS A 23 11.53 -14.95 -2.84
C HIS A 23 10.68 -13.68 -2.72
N PHE A 24 9.81 -13.41 -3.70
CA PHE A 24 8.91 -12.26 -3.65
C PHE A 24 7.94 -12.33 -2.46
N VAL A 25 7.36 -13.49 -2.21
CA VAL A 25 6.45 -13.70 -1.06
C VAL A 25 7.20 -13.52 0.25
N LEU A 26 8.41 -14.08 0.35
CA LEU A 26 9.28 -13.90 1.52
C LEU A 26 9.62 -12.42 1.73
N ALA A 27 9.94 -11.68 0.67
CA ALA A 27 10.20 -10.25 0.71
C ALA A 27 8.98 -9.47 1.23
N VAL A 28 7.78 -9.78 0.72
CA VAL A 28 6.53 -9.17 1.18
C VAL A 28 6.26 -9.46 2.65
N LEU A 29 6.39 -10.73 3.07
CA LEU A 29 6.18 -11.13 4.47
C LEU A 29 7.21 -10.49 5.40
N LEU A 30 8.46 -10.38 4.97
CA LEU A 30 9.53 -9.77 5.74
C LEU A 30 9.30 -8.25 5.92
N GLY A 31 8.91 -7.56 4.85
CA GLY A 31 8.52 -6.15 4.92
C GLY A 31 7.31 -5.95 5.84
N PHE A 32 6.29 -6.80 5.72
CA PHE A 32 5.11 -6.76 6.58
C PHE A 32 5.46 -7.01 8.04
N LEU A 33 6.27 -8.04 8.32
CA LEU A 33 6.61 -8.45 9.69
C LEU A 33 7.41 -7.37 10.40
N SER A 34 8.38 -6.74 9.72
CA SER A 34 9.15 -5.64 10.31
C SER A 34 8.25 -4.46 10.74
N ALA A 35 7.26 -4.11 9.91
CA ALA A 35 6.25 -3.12 10.28
C ALA A 35 5.32 -3.62 11.38
N ALA A 36 4.81 -4.85 11.30
CA ALA A 36 3.89 -5.40 12.28
C ALA A 36 4.50 -5.47 13.69
N VAL A 37 5.77 -5.89 13.80
CA VAL A 37 6.50 -5.97 15.08
C VAL A 37 6.69 -4.57 15.68
N ILE A 38 7.14 -3.60 14.89
CA ILE A 38 7.33 -2.22 15.38
C ILE A 38 5.99 -1.60 15.78
N GLY A 39 4.94 -1.84 15.01
CA GLY A 39 3.59 -1.35 15.31
C GLY A 39 3.02 -1.95 16.58
N ALA A 40 3.28 -3.24 16.85
CA ALA A 40 2.88 -3.90 18.07
C ALA A 40 3.62 -3.34 19.30
N ILE A 41 4.95 -3.15 19.20
CA ILE A 41 5.77 -2.63 20.30
C ILE A 41 5.43 -1.16 20.62
N LYS A 42 5.18 -0.33 19.59
CA LYS A 42 4.93 1.11 19.76
C LYS A 42 3.45 1.46 19.88
N HIS A 43 2.56 0.49 20.03
CA HIS A 43 1.10 0.71 20.02
C HIS A 43 0.66 1.75 21.05
N ASP A 44 1.23 1.70 22.26
CA ASP A 44 0.85 2.59 23.37
C ASP A 44 1.38 4.03 23.17
N LEU A 45 2.56 4.19 22.56
CA LEU A 45 3.13 5.49 22.21
C LEU A 45 2.31 6.19 21.10
N ILE A 46 1.85 5.41 20.12
CA ILE A 46 1.04 5.91 19.01
C ILE A 46 -0.31 6.42 19.53
N LYS A 47 -0.98 5.67 20.41
CA LYS A 47 -2.27 6.06 20.99
C LYS A 47 -2.21 7.30 21.87
N SER A 48 -1.20 7.37 22.75
CA SER A 48 -1.12 8.41 23.78
C SER A 48 -0.72 9.79 23.28
N VAL A 49 0.10 9.89 22.23
CA VAL A 49 0.66 11.18 21.76
C VAL A 49 0.05 11.64 20.43
N LEU A 50 -0.40 10.72 19.56
CA LEU A 50 -0.76 11.09 18.19
C LEU A 50 -2.28 11.17 17.91
N PHE A 51 -3.14 10.60 18.76
CA PHE A 51 -4.60 10.63 18.56
C PHE A 51 -5.31 11.85 19.18
N GLU A 52 -4.64 12.58 20.06
CA GLU A 52 -5.23 13.70 20.83
C GLU A 52 -5.31 15.02 20.03
N SER A 53 -4.64 15.14 18.87
CA SER A 53 -4.58 16.40 18.11
C SER A 53 -4.93 16.23 16.63
N PRO A 54 -6.16 16.60 16.21
CA PRO A 54 -6.54 16.67 14.79
C PRO A 54 -5.62 17.55 13.94
N VAL A 55 -5.00 18.56 14.57
CA VAL A 55 -4.03 19.46 13.94
C VAL A 55 -2.79 18.69 13.47
N LEU A 56 -2.33 17.72 14.26
CA LEU A 56 -1.19 16.88 13.89
C LEU A 56 -1.47 16.08 12.60
N ILE A 57 -2.68 15.53 12.47
CA ILE A 57 -3.09 14.76 11.27
C ILE A 57 -3.02 15.64 10.02
N CYS A 58 -3.54 16.87 10.09
CA CYS A 58 -3.50 17.82 8.97
C CYS A 58 -2.07 18.19 8.58
N VAL A 59 -1.20 18.47 9.56
CA VAL A 59 0.20 18.83 9.31
C VAL A 59 0.95 17.66 8.66
N VAL A 60 0.77 16.44 9.17
CA VAL A 60 1.42 15.24 8.64
C VAL A 60 0.94 14.92 7.22
N LEU A 61 -0.34 15.15 6.91
CA LEU A 61 -0.87 15.00 5.54
C LEU A 61 -0.19 15.97 4.56
N ILE A 62 -0.03 17.24 4.95
CA ILE A 62 0.63 18.26 4.12
C ILE A 62 2.10 17.88 3.90
N ILE A 63 2.82 17.52 4.97
CA ILE A 63 4.22 17.11 4.89
C ILE A 63 4.36 15.85 4.01
N GLY A 64 3.51 14.85 4.18
CA GLY A 64 3.51 13.63 3.37
C GLY A 64 3.31 13.92 1.89
N GLY A 65 2.40 14.85 1.56
CA GLY A 65 2.19 15.31 0.19
C GLY A 65 3.41 16.03 -0.40
N LEU A 66 4.06 16.90 0.38
CA LEU A 66 5.28 17.59 -0.02
C LEU A 66 6.45 16.64 -0.26
N VAL A 67 6.63 15.64 0.61
CA VAL A 67 7.67 14.61 0.44
C VAL A 67 7.47 13.83 -0.85
N LEU A 68 6.23 13.44 -1.17
CA LEU A 68 5.91 12.78 -2.44
C LEU A 68 6.27 13.63 -3.66
N LEU A 69 5.92 14.92 -3.64
CA LEU A 69 6.26 15.86 -4.72
C LEU A 69 7.78 16.07 -4.85
N PHE A 70 8.50 16.10 -3.74
CA PHE A 70 9.95 16.25 -3.73
C PHE A 70 10.65 15.02 -4.31
N VAL A 71 10.26 13.82 -3.87
CA VAL A 71 10.81 12.55 -4.37
C VAL A 71 10.60 12.41 -5.88
N ASP A 72 9.46 12.90 -6.38
CA ASP A 72 9.19 12.92 -7.81
C ASP A 72 10.21 13.78 -8.57
N LYS A 73 10.55 14.95 -8.04
CA LYS A 73 11.45 15.94 -8.68
C LYS A 73 12.94 15.58 -8.67
N ILE A 74 13.39 14.70 -7.78
CA ILE A 74 14.83 14.39 -7.62
C ILE A 74 15.39 13.58 -8.81
N GLY A 75 14.54 13.06 -9.70
CA GLY A 75 15.01 12.38 -10.93
C GLY A 75 15.82 11.12 -10.62
N LEU A 76 15.38 10.33 -9.63
CA LEU A 76 16.03 9.10 -9.22
C LEU A 76 16.13 8.12 -10.40
N SER A 77 17.35 7.69 -10.73
CA SER A 77 17.59 6.67 -11.74
C SER A 77 17.20 5.29 -11.20
N PRO A 78 16.12 4.65 -11.70
CA PRO A 78 15.63 3.40 -11.15
C PRO A 78 16.58 2.25 -11.47
N ARG A 79 16.92 1.47 -10.46
CA ARG A 79 17.69 0.20 -10.55
C ARG A 79 16.77 -1.02 -10.60
N TYR A 80 15.60 -0.95 -9.97
CA TYR A 80 14.63 -2.04 -9.93
C TYR A 80 13.41 -1.68 -10.77
N HIS A 81 13.12 -2.52 -11.78
CA HIS A 81 11.99 -2.36 -12.70
C HIS A 81 10.83 -3.33 -12.42
N TYR A 82 11.09 -4.36 -11.61
CA TYR A 82 10.11 -5.38 -11.26
C TYR A 82 10.06 -5.56 -9.75
N ALA A 83 8.85 -5.60 -9.18
CA ALA A 83 8.65 -5.78 -7.75
C ALA A 83 9.19 -7.13 -7.24
N THR A 84 9.21 -8.15 -8.12
CA THR A 84 9.74 -9.49 -7.85
C THR A 84 11.25 -9.52 -7.63
N ASP A 85 11.95 -8.45 -8.02
CA ASP A 85 13.41 -8.39 -8.02
C ASP A 85 13.95 -7.63 -6.79
N PHE A 86 13.05 -7.18 -5.92
CA PHE A 86 13.43 -6.52 -4.68
C PHE A 86 14.19 -7.52 -3.80
N SER A 87 15.38 -7.12 -3.35
CA SER A 87 16.14 -7.92 -2.40
C SER A 87 15.45 -7.95 -1.02
N LEU A 88 15.72 -8.96 -0.20
CA LEU A 88 15.18 -9.03 1.17
C LEU A 88 15.61 -7.81 2.00
N GLN A 89 16.82 -7.30 1.79
CA GLN A 89 17.31 -6.07 2.42
C GLN A 89 16.48 -4.85 2.01
N MET A 90 16.12 -4.75 0.73
CA MET A 90 15.23 -3.68 0.25
C MET A 90 13.86 -3.81 0.89
N ALA A 91 13.29 -5.01 0.93
CA ALA A 91 11.98 -5.25 1.55
C ALA A 91 11.94 -4.90 3.04
N LEU A 92 13.00 -5.23 3.80
CA LEU A 92 13.16 -4.79 5.19
C LEU A 92 13.17 -3.27 5.32
N LYS A 93 13.97 -2.58 4.47
CA LYS A 93 14.01 -1.11 4.45
C LYS A 93 12.63 -0.53 4.15
N VAL A 94 11.89 -1.10 3.19
CA VAL A 94 10.51 -0.68 2.87
C VAL A 94 9.58 -0.88 4.07
N GLY A 95 9.73 -1.97 4.83
CA GLY A 95 8.98 -2.18 6.07
C GLY A 95 9.29 -1.13 7.16
N PHE A 96 10.54 -0.67 7.28
CA PHE A 96 10.86 0.48 8.14
C PHE A 96 10.21 1.78 7.65
N PHE A 97 10.19 2.03 6.33
CA PHE A 97 9.41 3.16 5.77
C PHE A 97 7.92 3.02 6.06
N GLN A 98 7.37 1.80 6.04
CA GLN A 98 5.97 1.56 6.40
C GLN A 98 5.67 1.95 7.86
N CYS A 99 6.65 1.90 8.77
CA CYS A 99 6.46 2.35 10.15
C CYS A 99 6.12 3.84 10.24
N LEU A 100 6.53 4.66 9.25
CA LEU A 100 6.11 6.06 9.18
C LEU A 100 4.59 6.22 9.00
N ALA A 101 3.93 5.22 8.40
CA ALA A 101 2.47 5.20 8.27
C ALA A 101 1.71 4.87 9.56
N MET A 102 2.43 4.53 10.63
CA MET A 102 1.81 4.36 11.95
C MET A 102 1.50 5.71 12.61
N ILE A 103 2.11 6.80 12.12
CA ILE A 103 1.77 8.17 12.52
C ILE A 103 0.40 8.50 11.92
N PRO A 104 -0.65 8.76 12.72
CA PRO A 104 -1.94 9.23 12.27
C PRO A 104 -1.80 10.44 11.33
N GLY A 105 -2.47 10.37 10.18
CA GLY A 105 -2.34 11.34 9.10
C GLY A 105 -1.27 11.00 8.06
N THR A 106 -0.33 10.09 8.32
CA THR A 106 0.59 9.63 7.27
C THR A 106 -0.13 8.65 6.35
N SER A 107 -0.03 8.88 5.04
CA SER A 107 -0.54 7.95 4.04
C SER A 107 0.31 6.67 3.99
N ARG A 108 -0.32 5.51 4.25
CA ARG A 108 0.31 4.19 4.12
C ARG A 108 0.85 3.94 2.71
N SER A 109 0.06 4.23 1.68
CA SER A 109 0.51 4.10 0.30
C SER A 109 1.65 5.07 0.01
N GLY A 110 1.60 6.29 0.57
CA GLY A 110 2.69 7.26 0.47
C GLY A 110 4.02 6.73 0.99
N SER A 111 4.08 6.27 2.24
CA SER A 111 5.33 5.78 2.84
C SER A 111 5.87 4.52 2.16
N THR A 112 4.98 3.59 1.79
CA THR A 112 5.35 2.32 1.14
C THR A 112 5.64 2.45 -0.36
N ILE A 113 5.36 3.60 -0.98
CA ILE A 113 5.76 3.93 -2.36
C ILE A 113 7.04 4.78 -2.35
N VAL A 114 7.10 5.81 -1.50
CA VAL A 114 8.28 6.69 -1.37
C VAL A 114 9.51 5.92 -0.93
N GLY A 115 9.38 5.02 0.05
CA GLY A 115 10.49 4.20 0.52
C GLY A 115 11.20 3.45 -0.60
N PRO A 116 10.50 2.57 -1.36
CA PRO A 116 11.10 1.88 -2.49
C PRO A 116 11.65 2.82 -3.58
N LEU A 117 10.96 3.93 -3.88
CA LEU A 117 11.45 4.92 -4.85
C LEU A 117 12.83 5.46 -4.45
N LEU A 118 12.99 5.88 -3.18
CA LEU A 118 14.26 6.34 -2.61
C LEU A 118 15.34 5.24 -2.61
N LEU A 119 14.94 3.97 -2.59
CA LEU A 119 15.84 2.82 -2.67
C LEU A 119 16.14 2.38 -4.12
N GLY A 120 15.67 3.14 -5.12
CA GLY A 120 15.93 2.91 -6.54
C GLY A 120 14.91 2.02 -7.23
N ALA A 121 13.70 1.86 -6.70
CA ALA A 121 12.58 1.29 -7.46
C ALA A 121 12.03 2.31 -8.45
N ASP A 122 11.50 1.83 -9.58
CA ASP A 122 10.63 2.64 -10.42
C ASP A 122 9.21 2.74 -9.81
N LYS A 123 8.44 3.74 -10.24
CA LYS A 123 7.08 4.01 -9.72
C LYS A 123 6.15 2.81 -9.85
N ARG A 124 6.26 2.04 -10.93
CA ARG A 124 5.40 0.87 -11.17
C ARG A 124 5.73 -0.26 -10.22
N SER A 125 7.01 -0.62 -10.06
CA SER A 125 7.41 -1.68 -9.13
C SER A 125 7.18 -1.28 -7.67
N ALA A 126 7.40 -0.02 -7.30
CA ALA A 126 7.10 0.50 -5.96
C ALA A 126 5.61 0.39 -5.62
N ALA A 127 4.73 0.84 -6.52
CA ALA A 127 3.29 0.76 -6.34
C ALA A 127 2.81 -0.71 -6.29
N GLU A 128 3.38 -1.57 -7.12
CA GLU A 128 3.08 -3.00 -7.11
C GLU A 128 3.49 -3.64 -5.77
N PHE A 129 4.73 -3.43 -5.31
CA PHE A 129 5.19 -3.95 -4.03
C PHE A 129 4.35 -3.43 -2.86
N SER A 130 4.02 -2.13 -2.84
CA SER A 130 3.13 -1.52 -1.82
C SER A 130 1.74 -2.18 -1.77
N PHE A 131 1.17 -2.53 -2.94
CA PHE A 131 -0.08 -3.27 -3.02
C PHE A 131 0.04 -4.67 -2.41
N PHE A 132 1.09 -5.43 -2.77
CA PHE A 132 1.28 -6.77 -2.21
C PHE A 132 1.56 -6.75 -0.70
N LEU A 133 2.34 -5.77 -0.26
CA LEU A 133 2.63 -5.50 1.15
C LEU A 133 1.37 -5.14 1.96
N ALA A 134 0.31 -4.65 1.32
CA ALA A 134 -0.96 -4.33 1.96
C ALA A 134 -1.76 -5.55 2.37
N MET A 135 -1.69 -6.61 1.56
CA MET A 135 -2.62 -7.71 1.66
C MET A 135 -2.53 -8.45 2.99
N PRO A 136 -1.33 -8.81 3.51
CA PRO A 136 -1.24 -9.46 4.82
C PRO A 136 -1.84 -8.59 5.93
N THR A 137 -1.63 -7.27 5.89
CA THR A 137 -2.21 -6.34 6.86
C THR A 137 -3.73 -6.29 6.77
N MET A 138 -4.29 -6.17 5.56
CA MET A 138 -5.73 -6.10 5.36
C MET A 138 -6.43 -7.39 5.76
N VAL A 139 -5.86 -8.55 5.38
CA VAL A 139 -6.37 -9.87 5.75
C VAL A 139 -6.30 -10.06 7.27
N GLY A 140 -5.16 -9.69 7.89
CA GLY A 140 -4.98 -9.79 9.34
C GLY A 140 -5.94 -8.90 10.11
N ALA A 141 -6.12 -7.64 9.70
CA ALA A 141 -7.06 -6.72 10.32
C ALA A 141 -8.50 -7.23 10.19
N PHE A 142 -8.92 -7.64 8.99
CA PHE A 142 -10.24 -8.19 8.76
C PHE A 142 -10.51 -9.46 9.60
N ALA A 143 -9.56 -10.40 9.64
CA ALA A 143 -9.69 -11.62 10.44
C ALA A 143 -9.76 -11.32 11.94
N LEU A 144 -8.98 -10.36 12.42
CA LEU A 144 -8.98 -9.94 13.82
C LEU A 144 -10.31 -9.25 14.20
N ASP A 145 -10.81 -8.36 13.35
CA ASP A 145 -12.07 -7.65 13.57
C ASP A 145 -13.25 -8.62 13.56
N LEU A 146 -13.26 -9.59 12.64
CA LEU A 146 -14.25 -10.66 12.58
C LEU A 146 -14.17 -11.56 13.84
N TYR A 147 -12.97 -11.93 14.26
CA TYR A 147 -12.77 -12.74 15.46
C TYR A 147 -13.22 -12.01 16.72
N LYS A 148 -12.95 -10.72 16.86
CA LYS A 148 -13.39 -9.91 18.02
C LYS A 148 -14.90 -9.74 18.07
N SER A 149 -15.51 -9.51 16.91
CA SER A 149 -16.96 -9.26 16.80
C SER A 149 -17.80 -10.54 16.88
N ARG A 150 -17.19 -11.73 16.88
CA ARG A 150 -17.89 -13.03 16.80
C ARG A 150 -18.97 -13.25 17.87
N ASN A 151 -18.80 -12.67 19.05
CA ASN A 151 -19.75 -12.82 20.16
C ASN A 151 -20.87 -11.77 20.13
N ASP A 152 -20.67 -10.68 19.37
CA ASP A 152 -21.66 -9.60 19.20
C ASP A 152 -22.56 -9.86 17.98
N LEU A 153 -22.16 -10.75 17.06
CA LEU A 153 -22.94 -11.13 15.87
C LEU A 153 -24.22 -11.91 16.25
N SER A 154 -25.31 -11.20 16.49
CA SER A 154 -26.65 -11.79 16.35
C SER A 154 -26.97 -12.02 14.87
N ALA A 155 -27.91 -12.93 14.56
CA ALA A 155 -28.30 -13.24 13.18
C ALA A 155 -28.76 -11.99 12.40
N ASP A 156 -29.37 -11.02 13.08
CA ASP A 156 -29.81 -9.74 12.51
C ASP A 156 -28.63 -8.81 12.17
N GLN A 157 -27.61 -8.78 13.03
CA GLN A 157 -26.37 -8.03 12.76
C GLN A 157 -25.56 -8.65 11.62
N GLY A 158 -25.60 -9.98 11.47
CA GLY A 158 -24.96 -10.68 10.34
C GLY A 158 -25.52 -10.23 8.98
N VAL A 159 -26.85 -10.01 8.88
CA VAL A 159 -27.49 -9.50 7.67
C VAL A 159 -27.06 -8.06 7.38
N MET A 160 -27.02 -7.20 8.40
CA MET A 160 -26.52 -5.81 8.27
C MET A 160 -25.06 -5.75 7.81
N ILE A 161 -24.19 -6.61 8.34
CA ILE A 161 -22.78 -6.72 7.91
C ILE A 161 -22.71 -7.18 6.45
N ALA A 162 -23.52 -8.16 6.04
CA ALA A 162 -23.54 -8.63 4.66
C ALA A 162 -24.00 -7.54 3.68
N ILE A 163 -25.04 -6.77 4.04
CA ILE A 163 -25.52 -5.65 3.25
C ILE A 163 -24.47 -4.54 3.18
N GLY A 164 -23.85 -4.18 4.32
CA GLY A 164 -22.78 -3.19 4.38
C GLY A 164 -21.55 -3.60 3.55
N PHE A 165 -21.18 -4.88 3.61
CA PHE A 165 -20.12 -5.45 2.79
C PHE A 165 -20.46 -5.38 1.29
N ALA A 166 -21.67 -5.79 0.90
CA ALA A 166 -22.13 -5.72 -0.48
C ALA A 166 -22.16 -4.27 -0.99
N ALA A 167 -22.68 -3.33 -0.19
CA ALA A 167 -22.72 -1.91 -0.52
C ALA A 167 -21.30 -1.32 -0.66
N ALA A 168 -20.39 -1.62 0.27
CA ALA A 168 -18.99 -1.20 0.20
C ALA A 168 -18.27 -1.80 -1.02
N PHE A 169 -18.55 -3.07 -1.35
CA PHE A 169 -18.00 -3.74 -2.53
C PHE A 169 -18.48 -3.08 -3.83
N VAL A 170 -19.77 -2.81 -3.95
CA VAL A 170 -20.34 -2.10 -5.11
C VAL A 170 -19.80 -0.67 -5.20
N ALA A 171 -19.71 0.05 -4.08
CA ALA A 171 -19.12 1.38 -4.04
C ALA A 171 -17.65 1.35 -4.49
N ALA A 172 -16.86 0.39 -4.01
CA ALA A 172 -15.47 0.21 -4.43
C ALA A 172 -15.35 -0.08 -5.93
N LEU A 173 -16.22 -0.93 -6.50
CA LEU A 173 -16.26 -1.20 -7.94
C LEU A 173 -16.61 0.06 -8.74
N CYS A 174 -17.61 0.82 -8.30
CA CYS A 174 -18.01 2.08 -8.93
C CYS A 174 -16.88 3.12 -8.88
N VAL A 175 -16.26 3.32 -7.72
CA VAL A 175 -15.14 4.26 -7.54
C VAL A 175 -13.96 3.87 -8.41
N VAL A 176 -13.52 2.60 -8.36
CA VAL A 176 -12.39 2.13 -9.17
C VAL A 176 -12.68 2.27 -10.66
N ARG A 177 -13.88 1.90 -11.12
CA ARG A 177 -14.27 2.04 -12.52
C ARG A 177 -14.30 3.51 -12.94
N THR A 178 -14.83 4.38 -12.10
CA THR A 178 -14.92 5.83 -12.38
C THR A 178 -13.54 6.47 -12.36
N LEU A 179 -12.67 6.11 -11.42
CA LEU A 179 -11.29 6.58 -11.34
C LEU A 179 -10.50 6.16 -12.59
N LEU A 180 -10.60 4.88 -12.98
CA LEU A 180 -9.93 4.39 -14.19
C LEU A 180 -10.50 5.06 -15.45
N ALA A 181 -11.82 5.21 -15.54
CA ALA A 181 -12.45 5.92 -16.64
C ALA A 181 -12.01 7.39 -16.69
N PHE A 182 -11.94 8.08 -15.56
CA PHE A 182 -11.49 9.46 -15.44
C PHE A 182 -10.03 9.63 -15.87
N VAL A 183 -9.14 8.77 -15.36
CA VAL A 183 -7.71 8.75 -15.73
C VAL A 183 -7.52 8.41 -17.21
N SER A 184 -8.35 7.52 -17.77
CA SER A 184 -8.28 7.18 -19.20
C SER A 184 -8.82 8.29 -20.12
N ARG A 185 -9.89 9.00 -19.73
CA ARG A 185 -10.57 10.01 -20.56
C ARG A 185 -9.91 11.38 -20.54
N ARG A 186 -9.37 11.82 -19.40
CA ARG A 186 -8.57 13.06 -19.33
C ARG A 186 -7.11 12.86 -19.77
N GLY A 187 -6.83 11.67 -20.29
CA GLY A 187 -5.49 11.17 -20.54
C GLY A 187 -4.73 10.99 -19.22
N TYR A 188 -3.64 10.24 -19.29
CA TYR A 188 -2.58 10.37 -18.30
C TYR A 188 -2.01 11.80 -18.24
N GLY A 189 -2.55 12.80 -18.95
CA GLY A 189 -1.98 14.13 -19.19
C GLY A 189 -1.63 14.95 -17.95
N ILE A 190 -2.33 14.80 -16.82
CA ILE A 190 -1.87 15.43 -15.56
C ILE A 190 -0.59 14.74 -15.03
N PHE A 191 -0.40 13.44 -15.29
CA PHE A 191 0.83 12.68 -15.02
C PHE A 191 1.78 12.58 -16.24
N GLY A 192 1.33 13.01 -17.42
CA GLY A 192 1.95 12.84 -18.73
C GLY A 192 2.57 14.14 -19.24
N TRP A 193 2.07 15.30 -18.80
CA TRP A 193 2.81 16.56 -18.86
C TRP A 193 4.18 16.38 -18.17
N TRP A 194 4.22 15.66 -17.04
CA TRP A 194 5.45 15.34 -16.33
C TRP A 194 6.40 14.40 -17.10
N ARG A 195 5.91 13.66 -18.11
CA ARG A 195 6.69 12.71 -18.91
C ARG A 195 7.36 13.35 -20.15
N HIS A 196 7.06 14.61 -20.50
CA HIS A 196 7.54 15.23 -21.74
C HIS A 196 8.47 16.43 -21.59
N GLN A 197 8.99 16.73 -20.39
CA GLN A 197 10.01 17.78 -20.22
C GLN A 197 11.44 17.24 -19.95
N GLY A 198 11.72 15.99 -20.34
CA GLY A 198 12.99 15.32 -20.03
C GLY A 198 13.86 14.88 -21.20
N ILE A 199 13.70 15.42 -22.42
CA ILE A 199 14.62 15.15 -23.53
C ILE A 199 14.88 16.45 -24.31
N PRO A 200 16.01 17.15 -24.09
CA PRO A 200 16.63 17.92 -25.16
C PRO A 200 17.36 16.94 -26.09
N SER A 201 17.05 17.01 -27.38
CA SER A 201 17.98 16.64 -28.45
C SER A 201 19.15 17.62 -28.47
#